data_AF-A0A7Y0SKY5-F1
#
_entry.id   AF-A0A7Y0SKY5-F1
#
_cell.length_a   1.000
_cell.length_b   1.000
_cell.length_c   1.000
_cell.angle_alpha   90.00
_cell.angle_beta   90.00
_cell.angle_gamma   90.00
#
_symmetry.space_group_name_H-M   'P 1'
#
loop_
_entity.id
_entity.type
_entity.pdbx_description
1 polymer ?
#
loop_
_entity_poly.entity_id
_entity_poly.type
_entity_poly.pdbx_seq_one_letter_code
_entity_poly.pdbx_strand_id
1 'polypeptide(L)'
;WRGEIDQAELKKVGADLRAKNWQTQTDAGLSFATAGDFAWYDHVLTTTLLLGHVPKRHADGFPNLDTLFKVGRGQSQAGCSCAGAAASDMTKWFNTNYHYIVPEFSKDDTFEVSWPQLFEEVNEALQAGHQVKPVLLGPV
;
A
#
# COMPACT_ATOMS: atom_id res chain seq x y z
N TRP A 1 12.53 -8.65 1.12
CA TRP A 1 12.83 -8.55 2.58
C TRP A 1 14.07 -9.28 3.05
N ARG A 2 14.53 -10.37 2.40
CA ARG A 2 15.79 -11.04 2.77
C ARG A 2 17.06 -10.23 2.44
N GLY A 3 16.93 -8.98 1.98
CA GLY A 3 18.06 -8.15 1.54
C GLY A 3 18.62 -8.48 0.15
N GLU A 4 17.93 -9.32 -0.63
CA GLU A 4 18.39 -9.75 -1.96
C GLU A 4 18.19 -8.70 -3.06
N ILE A 5 17.23 -7.79 -2.88
CA ILE A 5 16.96 -6.66 -3.78
C ILE A 5 16.83 -5.39 -2.94
N ASP A 6 17.15 -4.24 -3.55
CA ASP A 6 16.94 -2.94 -2.94
C ASP A 6 15.51 -2.40 -3.19
N GLN A 7 15.21 -1.23 -2.61
CA GLN A 7 13.89 -0.61 -2.80
C GLN A 7 13.67 -0.07 -4.23
N ALA A 8 14.73 0.28 -4.97
CA ALA A 8 14.60 0.79 -6.33
C ALA A 8 14.18 -0.34 -7.28
N GLU A 9 14.81 -1.51 -7.16
CA GLU A 9 14.43 -2.71 -7.87
C GLU A 9 13.01 -3.16 -7.52
N LEU A 10 12.63 -3.14 -6.24
CA LEU A 10 11.27 -3.44 -5.81
C LEU A 10 10.25 -2.49 -6.48
N LYS A 11 10.51 -1.18 -6.47
CA LYS A 11 9.66 -0.17 -7.10
C LYS A 11 9.54 -0.40 -8.60
N LYS A 12 10.64 -0.73 -9.27
CA LYS A 12 10.67 -1.05 -10.70
C LYS A 12 9.78 -2.26 -11.01
N VAL A 13 9.92 -3.36 -10.27
CA VAL A 13 9.09 -4.56 -10.47
C VAL A 13 7.61 -4.23 -10.27
N GLY A 14 7.25 -3.40 -9.28
CA GLY A 14 5.87 -2.96 -9.10
C GLY A 14 5.34 -2.14 -10.28
N ALA A 15 6.13 -1.21 -10.81
CA ALA A 15 5.77 -0.44 -12.00
C ALA A 15 5.57 -1.33 -13.23
N ASP A 16 6.49 -2.28 -13.47
CA ASP A 16 6.41 -3.24 -14.58
C ASP A 16 5.13 -4.10 -14.49
N LEU A 17 4.75 -4.54 -13.28
CA LEU A 17 3.53 -5.29 -13.03
C LEU A 17 2.28 -4.45 -13.32
N ARG A 18 2.22 -3.20 -12.84
CA ARG A 18 1.09 -2.30 -13.10
C ARG A 18 0.93 -2.03 -14.59
N ALA A 19 2.01 -1.64 -15.29
CA ALA A 19 2.00 -1.40 -16.72
C ALA A 19 1.50 -2.62 -17.51
N LYS A 20 2.01 -3.82 -17.19
CA LYS A 20 1.55 -5.06 -17.82
C LYS A 20 0.06 -5.32 -17.58
N ASN A 21 -0.43 -5.08 -16.36
CA ASN A 21 -1.82 -5.33 -16.01
C ASN A 21 -2.77 -4.33 -16.67
N TRP A 22 -2.41 -3.05 -16.77
CA TRP A 22 -3.19 -2.04 -17.49
C TRP A 22 -3.25 -2.33 -18.99
N GLN A 23 -2.14 -2.76 -19.58
CA GLN A 23 -2.11 -3.20 -20.98
C GLN A 23 -3.01 -4.42 -21.18
N THR A 24 -2.95 -5.41 -20.28
CA THR A 24 -3.81 -6.61 -20.34
C THR A 24 -5.29 -6.25 -20.28
N GLN A 25 -5.69 -5.31 -19.41
CA GLN A 25 -7.06 -4.81 -19.33
C GLN A 25 -7.51 -4.12 -20.63
N THR A 26 -6.61 -3.32 -21.22
CA THR A 26 -6.86 -2.61 -22.48
C THR A 26 -6.99 -3.58 -23.65
N ASP A 27 -6.09 -4.55 -23.76
CA ASP A 27 -6.09 -5.59 -24.80
C ASP A 27 -7.35 -6.49 -24.72
N ALA A 28 -7.89 -6.66 -23.51
CA ALA A 28 -9.15 -7.36 -23.28
C ALA A 28 -10.40 -6.53 -23.65
N GLY A 29 -10.22 -5.27 -24.08
CA GLY A 29 -11.32 -4.38 -24.51
C GLY A 29 -12.10 -3.74 -23.36
N LEU A 30 -11.54 -3.68 -22.15
CA LEU A 30 -12.17 -2.98 -21.03
C LEU A 30 -12.14 -1.46 -21.27
N SER A 31 -13.22 -0.77 -20.91
CA SER A 31 -13.33 0.68 -21.10
C SER A 31 -12.37 1.50 -20.23
N PHE A 32 -11.96 0.94 -19.10
CA PHE A 32 -11.05 1.58 -18.14
C PHE A 32 -10.03 0.59 -17.62
N ALA A 33 -8.80 1.06 -17.40
CA ALA A 33 -7.82 0.41 -16.55
C ALA A 33 -8.06 0.82 -15.09
N THR A 34 -8.06 -0.14 -14.18
CA THR A 34 -8.11 0.14 -12.73
C THR A 34 -6.76 0.61 -12.22
N ALA A 35 -6.74 1.64 -11.39
CA ALA A 35 -5.55 2.09 -10.66
C ALA A 35 -5.91 2.30 -9.18
N GLY A 36 -4.98 2.03 -8.26
CA GLY A 36 -5.26 1.97 -6.81
C GLY A 36 -5.65 0.57 -6.30
N ASP A 37 -5.75 -0.42 -7.19
CA ASP A 37 -5.92 -1.83 -6.87
C ASP A 37 -4.60 -2.55 -6.54
N PHE A 38 -3.47 -2.01 -6.99
CA PHE A 38 -2.15 -2.52 -6.61
C PHE A 38 -1.83 -2.19 -5.15
N ALA A 39 -1.28 -3.15 -4.42
CA ALA A 39 -0.83 -2.96 -3.05
C ALA A 39 0.54 -3.61 -2.83
N TRP A 40 1.45 -2.89 -2.18
CA TRP A 40 2.73 -3.45 -1.73
C TRP A 40 2.56 -4.54 -0.66
N TYR A 41 1.45 -4.51 0.08
CA TYR A 41 1.14 -5.49 1.12
C TYR A 41 -0.38 -5.73 1.23
N ASP A 42 -1.14 -4.68 1.50
CA ASP A 42 -2.60 -4.73 1.65
C ASP A 42 -3.23 -3.39 1.25
N HIS A 43 -4.36 -3.44 0.54
CA HIS A 43 -5.08 -2.27 0.07
C HIS A 43 -5.76 -1.46 1.20
N VAL A 44 -6.17 -2.11 2.30
CA VAL A 44 -6.71 -1.39 3.46
C VAL A 44 -5.57 -0.63 4.15
N LEU A 45 -4.41 -1.26 4.33
CA LEU A 45 -3.20 -0.57 4.80
C LEU A 45 -2.80 0.60 3.89
N THR A 46 -2.88 0.44 2.56
CA THR A 46 -2.63 1.56 1.62
C THR A 46 -3.59 2.72 1.89
N THR A 47 -4.88 2.44 2.14
CA THR A 47 -5.88 3.47 2.48
C THR A 47 -5.58 4.13 3.84
N THR A 48 -5.20 3.33 4.83
CA THR A 48 -4.77 3.79 6.16
C THR A 48 -3.60 4.78 6.07
N LEU A 49 -2.56 4.45 5.29
CA LEU A 49 -1.43 5.36 5.07
C LEU A 49 -1.82 6.59 4.24
N LEU A 50 -2.67 6.42 3.21
CA LEU A 50 -3.19 7.54 2.42
C LEU A 50 -3.84 8.60 3.31
N LEU A 51 -4.58 8.18 4.34
CA LEU A 51 -5.24 9.05 5.31
C LEU A 51 -4.34 9.57 6.43
N GLY A 52 -3.03 9.28 6.41
CA GLY A 52 -2.11 9.79 7.43
C GLY A 52 -2.06 8.94 8.69
N HIS A 53 -2.66 7.76 8.65
CA HIS A 53 -2.98 7.01 9.85
C HIS A 53 -1.96 5.90 10.11
N VAL A 54 -0.76 6.26 10.56
CA VAL A 54 0.27 5.30 10.95
C VAL A 54 0.12 4.95 12.44
N PRO A 55 0.06 3.66 12.84
CA PRO A 55 0.09 3.30 14.25
C PRO A 55 1.31 3.91 14.95
N LYS A 56 1.10 4.56 16.10
CA LYS A 56 2.13 5.38 16.79
C LYS A 56 3.46 4.67 17.02
N ARG A 57 3.45 3.34 17.21
CA ARG A 57 4.66 2.53 17.39
C ARG A 57 5.53 2.37 16.13
N HIS A 58 4.95 2.63 14.96
CA HIS A 58 5.61 2.56 13.64
C HIS A 58 5.80 3.94 13.01
N ALA A 59 5.26 4.99 13.63
CA ALA A 59 5.36 6.36 13.15
C ALA A 59 6.79 6.89 13.36
N ASP A 60 7.44 7.25 12.25
CA ASP A 60 8.79 7.82 12.23
C ASP A 60 8.90 8.78 11.03
N GLY A 61 8.40 10.01 11.23
CA GLY A 61 8.28 11.01 10.16
C GLY A 61 7.27 10.63 9.08
N PHE A 62 7.52 11.07 7.85
CA PHE A 62 6.65 10.81 6.70
C PHE A 62 6.72 9.32 6.30
N PRO A 63 5.57 8.63 6.12
CA PRO A 63 5.59 7.18 5.89
C PRO A 63 6.27 6.82 4.57
N ASN A 64 7.04 5.73 4.62
CA ASN A 64 7.71 5.15 3.46
C ASN A 64 7.42 3.64 3.36
N LEU A 65 8.04 2.94 2.39
CA LEU A 65 7.84 1.50 2.23
C LEU A 65 8.25 0.69 3.46
N ASP A 66 9.28 1.13 4.20
CA ASP A 66 9.67 0.45 5.42
C ASP A 66 8.63 0.65 6.52
N THR A 67 8.02 1.84 6.63
CA THR A 67 6.86 2.07 7.51
C THR A 67 5.73 1.11 7.17
N LEU A 68 5.33 1.04 5.89
CA LEU A 68 4.27 0.14 5.42
C LEU A 68 4.56 -1.32 5.80
N PHE A 69 5.78 -1.81 5.56
CA PHE A 69 6.13 -3.17 5.91
C PHE A 69 6.24 -3.39 7.43
N LYS A 70 6.74 -2.44 8.21
CA LYS A 70 6.75 -2.56 9.68
C LYS A 70 5.33 -2.69 10.24
N VAL A 71 4.37 -1.94 9.70
CA VAL A 71 2.96 -2.04 10.08
C VAL A 71 2.40 -3.43 9.75
N GLY A 72 2.65 -3.94 8.55
CA GLY A 72 2.08 -5.22 8.09
C GLY A 72 2.74 -6.49 8.66
N ARG A 73 4.06 -6.47 8.91
CA ARG A 73 4.82 -7.67 9.32
C ARG A 73 5.74 -7.49 10.52
N GLY A 74 5.74 -6.32 11.14
CA GLY A 74 6.57 -6.01 12.29
C GLY A 74 8.06 -5.96 11.97
N GLN A 75 8.84 -5.73 13.02
CA GLN A 75 10.29 -5.71 13.00
C GLN A 75 10.83 -6.45 14.23
N SER A 76 11.68 -7.44 14.02
CA SER A 76 12.39 -8.13 15.11
C SER A 76 13.54 -7.30 15.65
N GLN A 77 13.88 -7.51 16.93
CA GLN A 77 15.14 -7.02 17.50
C GLN A 77 16.38 -7.68 16.83
N ALA A 78 16.22 -8.90 16.32
CA ALA A 78 17.28 -9.57 15.56
C ALA A 78 17.55 -8.80 14.25
N GLY A 79 18.74 -8.17 14.15
CA GLY A 79 19.20 -7.46 12.95
C GLY A 79 19.14 -5.92 13.01
N CYS A 80 18.70 -5.32 14.13
CA CYS A 80 18.79 -3.87 14.38
C CYS A 80 19.14 -3.61 15.86
N SER A 81 19.75 -2.47 16.17
CA SER A 81 19.89 -1.98 17.57
C SER A 81 18.58 -1.35 18.10
N CYS A 82 17.42 -1.90 17.71
CA CYS A 82 16.10 -1.33 17.97
C CYS A 82 15.25 -2.24 18.87
N ALA A 83 14.26 -1.67 19.56
CA ALA A 83 13.41 -2.39 20.52
C ALA A 83 12.47 -3.43 19.87
N GLY A 84 12.48 -3.56 18.54
CA GLY A 84 11.49 -4.33 17.79
C GLY A 84 10.11 -3.69 17.84
N ALA A 85 9.24 -4.05 16.90
CA ALA A 85 7.86 -3.56 16.86
C ALA A 85 6.93 -4.65 16.32
N ALA A 86 5.86 -4.94 17.05
CA ALA A 86 4.86 -5.91 16.63
C ALA A 86 4.10 -5.40 15.40
N ALA A 87 3.77 -6.32 14.48
CA ALA A 87 2.86 -6.05 13.38
C ALA A 87 1.49 -5.59 13.90
N SER A 88 0.68 -5.01 13.04
CA SER A 88 -0.73 -4.73 13.32
C SER A 88 -1.56 -5.99 13.09
N ASP A 89 -2.74 -6.04 13.71
CA ASP A 89 -3.65 -7.19 13.56
C ASP A 89 -4.06 -7.37 12.09
N MET A 90 -4.21 -8.63 11.71
CA MET A 90 -4.80 -9.01 10.42
C MET A 90 -6.08 -9.80 10.64
N THR A 91 -7.08 -9.55 9.82
CA THR A 91 -8.35 -10.27 9.88
C THR A 91 -8.90 -10.55 8.49
N LYS A 92 -9.85 -11.47 8.38
CA LYS A 92 -10.45 -11.84 7.10
C LYS A 92 -11.22 -10.67 6.47
N TRP A 93 -11.02 -10.49 5.18
CA TRP A 93 -11.86 -9.62 4.36
C TRP A 93 -13.15 -10.35 4.03
N PHE A 94 -14.21 -10.03 4.78
CA PHE A 94 -15.52 -10.68 4.69
C PHE A 94 -15.40 -12.21 4.78
N ASN A 95 -16.09 -12.94 3.89
CA ASN A 95 -16.09 -14.39 3.79
C ASN A 95 -15.04 -14.92 2.80
N THR A 96 -14.05 -14.11 2.42
CA THR A 96 -12.94 -14.54 1.57
C THR A 96 -11.80 -15.17 2.38
N ASN A 97 -10.77 -15.66 1.69
CA ASN A 97 -9.50 -16.04 2.31
C ASN A 97 -8.45 -14.92 2.26
N TYR A 98 -8.79 -13.75 1.72
CA TYR A 98 -7.93 -12.58 1.80
C TYR A 98 -7.97 -12.02 3.23
N HIS A 99 -6.82 -11.56 3.71
CA HIS A 99 -6.70 -10.91 5.01
C HIS A 99 -6.18 -9.48 4.81
N TYR A 100 -6.74 -8.55 5.56
CA TYR A 100 -6.33 -7.15 5.54
C TYR A 100 -5.76 -6.73 6.88
N ILE A 101 -4.99 -5.65 6.89
CA ILE A 101 -4.43 -5.06 8.10
C ILE A 101 -5.47 -4.13 8.72
N VAL A 102 -5.87 -4.44 9.96
CA VAL A 102 -6.90 -3.69 10.68
C VAL A 102 -6.37 -2.29 11.02
N PRO A 103 -7.05 -1.21 10.59
CA PRO A 103 -6.67 0.15 10.98
C PRO A 103 -6.79 0.38 12.50
N GLU A 104 -5.82 1.06 13.11
CA GLU A 104 -5.73 1.22 14.58
C GLU A 104 -6.06 2.63 15.06
N PHE A 105 -7.33 2.92 15.31
CA PHE A 105 -7.78 4.28 15.64
C PHE A 105 -7.69 4.62 17.13
N SER A 106 -7.35 5.87 17.41
CA SER A 106 -7.48 6.54 18.69
C SER A 106 -8.28 7.84 18.54
N LYS A 107 -8.93 8.27 19.62
CA LYS A 107 -9.65 9.54 19.70
C LYS A 107 -8.77 10.78 19.45
N ASP A 108 -7.47 10.64 19.61
CA ASP A 108 -6.48 11.72 19.50
C ASP A 108 -5.80 11.74 18.11
N ASP A 109 -6.24 10.90 17.17
CA ASP A 109 -5.63 10.82 15.84
C ASP A 109 -6.06 11.98 14.95
N THR A 110 -5.13 12.38 14.09
CA THR A 110 -5.34 13.40 13.05
C THR A 110 -5.14 12.76 11.69
N PHE A 111 -5.92 13.20 10.70
CA PHE A 111 -5.86 12.69 9.35
C PHE A 111 -5.29 13.73 8.40
N GLU A 112 -4.32 13.32 7.59
CA GLU A 112 -3.71 14.14 6.56
C GLU A 112 -3.26 13.24 5.40
N VAL A 113 -3.19 13.78 4.19
CA VAL A 113 -2.76 12.97 3.04
C VAL A 113 -1.25 12.73 3.12
N SER A 114 -0.83 11.49 3.38
CA SER A 114 0.58 11.16 3.63
C SER A 114 1.17 10.03 2.78
N TRP A 115 0.37 9.37 1.94
CA TRP A 115 0.83 8.28 1.07
C TRP A 115 0.40 8.51 -0.39
N PRO A 116 1.32 8.92 -1.28
CA PRO A 116 0.95 9.42 -2.61
C PRO A 116 0.65 8.33 -3.64
N GLN A 117 0.79 7.04 -3.29
CA GLN A 117 0.73 5.91 -4.23
C GLN A 117 -0.48 5.95 -5.17
N LEU A 118 -1.69 6.22 -4.66
CA LEU A 118 -2.89 6.29 -5.51
C LEU A 118 -2.75 7.36 -6.61
N PHE A 119 -2.24 8.55 -6.26
CA PHE A 119 -2.05 9.63 -7.22
C PHE A 119 -0.93 9.31 -8.21
N GLU A 120 0.16 8.69 -7.73
CA GLU A 120 1.27 8.25 -8.58
C GLU A 120 0.80 7.22 -9.61
N GLU A 121 0.06 6.19 -9.19
CA GLU A 121 -0.45 5.14 -10.07
C GLU A 121 -1.46 5.66 -11.09
N VAL A 122 -2.38 6.54 -10.67
CA VAL A 122 -3.31 7.18 -11.59
C VAL A 122 -2.57 8.01 -12.63
N ASN A 123 -1.58 8.80 -12.21
CA ASN A 123 -0.77 9.61 -13.13
C ASN A 123 0.05 8.73 -14.09
N GLU A 124 0.64 7.64 -13.60
CA GLU A 124 1.40 6.67 -14.39
C GLU A 124 0.53 6.05 -15.50
N ALA A 125 -0.66 5.57 -15.15
CA ALA A 125 -1.59 4.97 -16.11
C ALA A 125 -2.12 5.99 -17.13
N LEU A 126 -2.41 7.23 -16.71
CA LEU A 126 -2.80 8.32 -17.61
C LEU A 126 -1.67 8.67 -18.60
N GLN A 127 -0.42 8.75 -18.12
CA GLN A 127 0.74 9.03 -18.98
C GLN A 127 1.01 7.91 -19.98
N ALA A 128 0.69 6.65 -19.64
CA ALA A 128 0.74 5.52 -20.55
C ALA A 128 -0.42 5.48 -21.58
N GLY A 129 -1.36 6.43 -21.49
CA GLY A 129 -2.47 6.56 -22.46
C GLY A 129 -3.72 5.76 -22.12
N HIS A 130 -3.83 5.21 -20.90
CA HIS A 130 -5.01 4.50 -20.46
C HIS A 130 -6.11 5.45 -19.98
N GLN A 131 -7.38 5.09 -20.21
CA GLN A 131 -8.50 5.68 -19.47
C GLN A 131 -8.56 5.02 -18.09
N VAL A 132 -8.50 5.80 -17.02
CA VAL A 132 -8.31 5.27 -15.66
C VAL A 132 -9.60 5.34 -14.87
N LYS A 133 -9.89 4.27 -14.13
CA LYS A 133 -10.89 4.24 -13.05
C LYS A 133 -10.17 4.03 -11.71
N PRO A 134 -10.01 5.09 -10.89
CA PRO A 134 -9.42 4.96 -9.56
C PRO A 134 -10.25 4.04 -8.65
N VAL A 135 -9.57 3.21 -7.86
CA VAL A 135 -10.15 2.34 -6.85
C VAL A 135 -9.66 2.81 -5.48
N LEU A 136 -10.59 3.11 -4.59
CA LEU A 136 -10.33 3.53 -3.23
C LEU A 136 -11.41 2.94 -2.32
N LEU A 137 -11.01 2.48 -1.13
CA LEU A 137 -11.96 2.02 -0.13
C LEU A 137 -12.79 3.20 0.39
N GLY A 138 -14.12 3.05 0.35
CA GLY A 138 -15.04 4.09 0.82
C GLY A 138 -14.96 4.30 2.34
N PRO A 139 -15.45 5.45 2.84
CA PRO A 139 -15.41 5.76 4.27
C PRO A 139 -16.46 5.01 5.12
N VAL A 140 -17.46 4.37 4.49
CA VAL A 140 -18.56 3.60 5.13
C VAL A 140 -18.94 2.40 4.27
#